data_AF-A0A349DGJ7-F1
#
_entry.id   AF-A0A349DGJ7-F1
#
_cell.length_a   1.000
_cell.length_b   1.000
_cell.length_c   1.000
_cell.angle_alpha   90.00
_cell.angle_beta   90.00
_cell.angle_gamma   90.00
#
_symmetry.space_group_name_H-M   'P 1'
#
loop_
_entity.id
_entity.type
_entity.pdbx_description
1 polymer ?
#
loop_
_entity_poly.entity_id
_entity_poly.type
_entity_poly.pdbx_seq_one_letter_code
_entity_poly.pdbx_strand_id
1 'polypeptide(L)'
;MDAQNQVIYPIIKSKDWVGLQSGALSTSLDIPAPVDVVIGYGYDAGEMFVFLTEEDLKSKSIEQWNQEAFENLQVLPRNFEMFKEGMLLCSGKEFCSEKILDTQFMQKACELLNSDELLVSIPRRSCMYVIDKQVEEQVFEEFLYVHNHTWQDDSFGNAPISPMIWEVRQGKIIQAKSETAIRVAYQDRQIAQLDHKIKDTASNAVMSNKFDAQCVFTSHEIHCFDKVYTSTEDNDTWVYLLEITLDEEELPIIHHKGTTIEKGSEAFYHYALNHLGNANLKKTIEDARSHQKLRYLYLHLVLEEGKFKEVQIKEFSIFNDH
;
A
#
# COMPACT_ATOMS: atom_id res chain seq x y z
N MET A 1 -41.01 -15.97 -12.22
CA MET A 1 -40.52 -17.09 -11.39
C MET A 1 -40.35 -16.52 -10.00
N ASP A 2 -40.91 -17.15 -8.98
CA ASP A 2 -40.83 -16.63 -7.61
C ASP A 2 -39.42 -16.87 -7.04
N ALA A 3 -38.81 -15.83 -6.46
CA ALA A 3 -37.47 -15.89 -5.86
C ALA A 3 -37.35 -16.94 -4.74
N GLN A 4 -38.48 -17.37 -4.17
CA GLN A 4 -38.54 -18.34 -3.06
C GLN A 4 -37.96 -19.72 -3.36
N ASN A 5 -37.80 -20.09 -4.63
CA ASN A 5 -37.21 -21.38 -5.03
C ASN A 5 -35.80 -21.25 -5.61
N GLN A 6 -35.19 -20.06 -5.55
CA GLN A 6 -33.86 -19.81 -6.10
C GLN A 6 -32.81 -19.72 -5.00
N VAL A 7 -31.59 -20.16 -5.30
CA VAL A 7 -30.46 -20.05 -4.38
C VAL A 7 -29.92 -18.62 -4.45
N ILE A 8 -30.04 -17.88 -3.35
CA ILE A 8 -29.61 -16.49 -3.25
C ILE A 8 -28.13 -16.43 -2.84
N TYR A 9 -27.38 -15.48 -3.42
CA TYR A 9 -25.98 -15.20 -3.11
C TYR A 9 -25.78 -13.71 -2.80
N PRO A 10 -24.75 -13.36 -2.00
CA PRO A 10 -24.28 -12.00 -1.86
C PRO A 10 -23.44 -11.67 -3.10
N ILE A 11 -23.70 -10.52 -3.72
CA ILE A 11 -23.06 -10.11 -4.96
C ILE A 11 -22.45 -8.74 -4.73
N ILE A 12 -21.15 -8.63 -4.95
CA ILE A 12 -20.45 -7.35 -4.77
C ILE A 12 -20.74 -6.47 -5.97
N LYS A 13 -21.17 -5.24 -5.70
CA LYS A 13 -21.48 -4.23 -6.71
C LYS A 13 -20.83 -2.91 -6.34
N SER A 14 -20.50 -2.10 -7.34
CA SER A 14 -20.11 -0.72 -7.10
C SER A 14 -21.26 0.05 -6.43
N LYS A 15 -20.90 1.05 -5.63
CA LYS A 15 -21.87 1.87 -4.87
C LYS A 15 -22.75 2.74 -5.77
N ASP A 16 -22.32 2.98 -7.00
CA ASP A 16 -23.07 3.69 -8.05
C ASP A 16 -23.86 2.74 -8.97
N TRP A 17 -23.92 1.44 -8.65
CA TRP A 17 -24.64 0.45 -9.45
C TRP A 17 -26.12 0.81 -9.63
N VAL A 18 -26.56 0.89 -10.89
CA VAL A 18 -27.92 1.27 -11.31
C VAL A 18 -29.05 0.41 -10.71
N GLY A 19 -28.73 -0.81 -10.25
CA GLY A 19 -29.71 -1.67 -9.59
C GLY A 19 -30.23 -1.09 -8.28
N LEU A 20 -29.42 -0.28 -7.58
CA LEU A 20 -29.85 0.42 -6.37
C LEU A 20 -31.00 1.39 -6.65
N GLN A 21 -30.92 2.14 -7.75
CA GLN A 21 -31.99 3.05 -8.20
C GLN A 21 -33.25 2.30 -8.65
N SER A 22 -33.08 1.03 -9.03
CA SER A 22 -34.16 0.13 -9.46
C SER A 22 -34.79 -0.65 -8.30
N GLY A 23 -34.42 -0.35 -7.05
CA GLY A 23 -35.00 -0.96 -5.86
C GLY A 23 -34.35 -2.26 -5.40
N ALA A 24 -33.13 -2.57 -5.87
CA ALA A 24 -32.40 -3.75 -5.39
C ALA A 24 -32.05 -3.63 -3.90
N LEU A 25 -32.33 -4.68 -3.15
CA LEU A 25 -31.91 -4.81 -1.76
C LEU A 25 -30.39 -4.87 -1.68
N SER A 26 -29.84 -4.07 -0.76
CA SER A 26 -28.41 -4.06 -0.51
C SER A 26 -28.05 -3.73 0.94
N THR A 27 -26.84 -4.09 1.32
CA THR A 27 -26.22 -3.69 2.58
C THR A 27 -24.79 -3.20 2.35
N SER A 28 -24.32 -2.32 3.22
CA SER A 28 -22.90 -1.94 3.25
C SER A 28 -22.04 -3.03 3.87
N LEU A 29 -20.76 -3.07 3.51
CA LEU A 29 -19.75 -3.80 4.26
C LEU A 29 -19.45 -3.05 5.56
N ASP A 30 -19.36 -3.78 6.67
CA ASP A 30 -18.98 -3.24 7.98
C ASP A 30 -17.46 -3.12 8.11
N ILE A 31 -16.87 -2.21 7.32
CA ILE A 31 -15.44 -1.91 7.35
C ILE A 31 -15.22 -0.38 7.27
N PRO A 32 -14.03 0.13 7.69
CA PRO A 32 -13.72 1.55 7.61
C PRO A 32 -13.80 2.09 6.16
N ALA A 33 -14.37 3.29 6.02
CA ALA A 33 -14.42 4.03 4.76
C ALA A 33 -13.02 4.46 4.28
N PRO A 34 -12.83 4.70 2.96
CA PRO A 34 -13.83 4.64 1.90
C PRO A 34 -14.04 3.23 1.34
N VAL A 35 -15.29 2.81 1.27
CA VAL A 35 -15.73 1.61 0.56
C VAL A 35 -16.66 2.04 -0.55
N ASP A 36 -16.27 1.75 -1.79
CA ASP A 36 -17.00 2.09 -3.01
C ASP A 36 -17.87 0.94 -3.52
N VAL A 37 -18.13 -0.05 -2.67
CA VAL A 37 -18.98 -1.21 -2.99
C VAL A 37 -20.12 -1.39 -1.99
N VAL A 38 -21.14 -2.13 -2.44
CA VAL A 38 -22.27 -2.63 -1.68
C VAL A 38 -22.44 -4.12 -1.93
N ILE A 39 -23.12 -4.81 -1.02
CA ILE A 39 -23.56 -6.19 -1.21
C ILE A 39 -25.02 -6.16 -1.64
N GLY A 40 -25.29 -6.55 -2.89
CA GLY A 40 -26.64 -6.87 -3.35
C GLY A 40 -26.96 -8.34 -3.11
N TYR A 41 -28.25 -8.68 -3.05
CA TYR A 41 -28.71 -10.07 -2.91
C TYR A 41 -29.43 -10.50 -4.18
N GLY A 42 -29.02 -11.63 -4.75
CA GLY A 42 -29.62 -12.10 -6.00
C GLY A 42 -29.28 -13.53 -6.33
N TYR A 43 -29.82 -14.02 -7.43
CA TYR A 43 -29.57 -15.37 -7.94
C TYR A 43 -29.13 -15.34 -9.41
N ASP A 44 -28.42 -16.39 -9.81
CA ASP A 44 -28.02 -16.61 -11.19
C ASP A 44 -29.22 -17.09 -12.04
N ALA A 45 -29.55 -16.34 -13.09
CA ALA A 45 -30.55 -16.68 -14.08
C ALA A 45 -29.93 -17.07 -15.44
N GLY A 46 -28.64 -17.46 -15.45
CA GLY A 46 -27.87 -17.86 -16.61
C GLY A 46 -27.08 -16.69 -17.20
N GLU A 47 -27.74 -15.81 -17.96
CA GLU A 47 -27.06 -14.69 -18.62
C GLU A 47 -26.97 -13.43 -17.76
N MET A 48 -27.77 -13.37 -16.70
CA MET A 48 -27.86 -12.21 -15.82
C MET A 48 -28.20 -12.62 -14.40
N PHE A 49 -27.86 -11.73 -13.47
CA PHE A 49 -28.33 -11.84 -12.10
C PHE A 49 -29.67 -11.14 -11.95
N VAL A 50 -30.58 -11.79 -11.23
CA VAL A 50 -31.82 -11.18 -10.76
C VAL A 50 -31.66 -10.86 -9.27
N PHE A 51 -31.89 -9.60 -8.92
CA PHE A 51 -31.71 -9.10 -7.57
C PHE A 51 -33.02 -9.03 -6.82
N LEU A 52 -32.95 -9.32 -5.53
CA LEU A 52 -34.08 -9.16 -4.61
C LEU A 52 -34.42 -7.67 -4.47
N THR A 53 -35.69 -7.40 -4.22
CA THR A 53 -36.28 -6.07 -4.05
C THR A 53 -37.06 -5.99 -2.74
N GLU A 54 -37.54 -4.81 -2.37
CA GLU A 54 -38.41 -4.66 -1.19
C GLU A 54 -39.67 -5.54 -1.25
N GLU A 55 -40.17 -5.87 -2.44
CA GLU A 55 -41.32 -6.77 -2.56
C GLU A 55 -41.02 -8.19 -2.08
N ASP A 56 -39.77 -8.64 -2.21
CA ASP A 56 -39.32 -9.95 -1.76
C ASP A 56 -39.21 -10.04 -0.22
N LEU A 57 -39.10 -8.89 0.46
CA LEU A 57 -39.09 -8.82 1.94
C LEU A 57 -40.42 -9.24 2.57
N LYS A 58 -41.51 -9.32 1.81
CA LYS A 58 -42.81 -9.83 2.30
C LYS A 58 -42.72 -11.27 2.80
N SER A 59 -41.70 -12.02 2.35
CA SER A 59 -41.50 -13.42 2.70
C SER A 59 -40.50 -13.66 3.82
N LYS A 60 -39.50 -12.78 3.98
CA LYS A 60 -38.32 -12.98 4.81
C LYS A 60 -37.59 -11.66 5.07
N SER A 61 -37.02 -11.46 6.26
CA SER A 61 -36.29 -10.22 6.59
C SER A 61 -34.94 -10.14 5.88
N ILE A 62 -34.37 -8.93 5.77
CA ILE A 62 -33.07 -8.71 5.13
C ILE A 62 -31.94 -9.44 5.86
N GLU A 63 -31.99 -9.54 7.19
CA GLU A 63 -31.00 -10.25 8.00
C GLU A 63 -31.04 -11.75 7.70
N GLN A 64 -32.24 -12.31 7.56
CA GLN A 64 -32.39 -13.72 7.23
C GLN A 64 -31.93 -13.98 5.77
N TRP A 65 -32.19 -13.06 4.84
CA TRP A 65 -31.65 -13.14 3.47
C TRP A 65 -30.13 -13.06 3.44
N ASN A 66 -29.55 -12.14 4.22
CA ASN A 66 -28.11 -12.01 4.38
C ASN A 66 -27.51 -13.32 4.88
N GLN A 67 -28.04 -13.88 5.96
CA GLN A 67 -27.54 -15.14 6.51
C GLN A 67 -27.56 -16.26 5.47
N GLU A 68 -28.71 -16.50 4.82
CA GLU A 68 -28.82 -17.57 3.81
C GLU A 68 -27.90 -17.35 2.62
N ALA A 69 -27.79 -16.11 2.14
CA ALA A 69 -26.91 -15.79 1.03
C ALA A 69 -25.44 -16.12 1.34
N PHE A 70 -24.96 -15.74 2.52
CA PHE A 70 -23.60 -16.03 2.95
C PHE A 70 -23.37 -17.54 3.19
N GLU A 71 -24.36 -18.27 3.73
CA GLU A 71 -24.29 -19.73 3.85
C GLU A 71 -24.20 -20.42 2.47
N ASN A 72 -24.98 -19.96 1.49
CA ASN A 72 -24.93 -20.44 0.12
C ASN A 72 -23.57 -20.15 -0.54
N LEU A 73 -23.03 -18.95 -0.31
CA LEU A 73 -21.70 -18.61 -0.79
C LEU A 73 -20.65 -19.56 -0.20
N GLN A 74 -20.70 -19.88 1.10
CA GLN A 74 -19.71 -20.74 1.77
C GLN A 74 -19.64 -22.14 1.15
N VAL A 75 -20.79 -22.77 0.90
CA VAL A 75 -20.84 -24.13 0.33
C VAL A 75 -20.53 -24.18 -1.17
N LEU A 76 -20.50 -23.03 -1.84
CA LEU A 76 -20.19 -22.94 -3.27
C LEU A 76 -18.72 -23.36 -3.52
N PRO A 77 -18.46 -24.42 -4.31
CA PRO A 77 -17.12 -24.96 -4.48
C PRO A 77 -16.29 -24.04 -5.37
N ARG A 78 -15.31 -23.36 -4.77
CA ARG A 78 -14.26 -22.60 -5.44
C ARG A 78 -12.92 -22.99 -4.84
N ASN A 79 -11.84 -22.80 -5.59
CA ASN A 79 -10.48 -23.11 -5.17
C ASN A 79 -9.54 -22.02 -5.64
N PHE A 80 -8.44 -21.85 -4.91
CA PHE A 80 -7.30 -21.11 -5.40
C PHE A 80 -6.43 -21.99 -6.28
N GLU A 81 -5.88 -21.37 -7.31
CA GLU A 81 -4.80 -21.91 -8.13
C GLU A 81 -3.57 -21.02 -7.94
N MET A 82 -2.37 -21.61 -8.00
CA MET A 82 -1.14 -20.83 -8.02
C MET A 82 -1.00 -20.19 -9.41
N PHE A 83 -1.14 -18.88 -9.50
CA PHE A 83 -1.01 -18.16 -10.76
C PHE A 83 0.45 -17.91 -11.10
N LYS A 84 1.21 -17.47 -10.09
CA LYS A 84 2.66 -17.32 -10.09
C LYS A 84 3.17 -17.57 -8.68
N GLU A 85 4.47 -17.75 -8.52
CA GLU A 85 5.08 -17.84 -7.20
C GLU A 85 4.70 -16.61 -6.35
N GLY A 86 4.17 -16.85 -5.15
CA GLY A 86 3.68 -15.80 -4.25
C GLY A 86 2.31 -15.19 -4.59
N MET A 87 1.61 -15.67 -5.64
CA MET A 87 0.32 -15.12 -6.07
C MET A 87 -0.71 -16.20 -6.40
N LEU A 88 -1.84 -16.15 -5.69
CA LEU A 88 -2.99 -17.02 -5.93
C LEU A 88 -4.02 -16.35 -6.85
N LEU A 89 -4.76 -17.19 -7.58
CA LEU A 89 -5.86 -16.80 -8.44
C LEU A 89 -7.09 -17.65 -8.13
N CYS A 90 -8.25 -17.01 -8.08
CA CYS A 90 -9.55 -17.65 -8.11
C CYS A 90 -10.34 -17.04 -9.28
N SER A 91 -10.56 -17.81 -10.36
CA SER A 91 -11.16 -17.26 -11.58
C SER A 91 -12.01 -18.27 -12.38
N GLY A 92 -12.66 -17.79 -13.44
CA GLY A 92 -13.30 -18.62 -14.47
C GLY A 92 -14.67 -19.19 -14.11
N LYS A 93 -15.16 -18.95 -12.88
CA LYS A 93 -16.50 -19.32 -12.43
C LYS A 93 -17.17 -18.15 -11.74
N GLU A 94 -18.49 -18.12 -11.79
CA GLU A 94 -19.26 -17.10 -11.07
C GLU A 94 -18.93 -17.08 -9.58
N PHE A 95 -19.12 -15.93 -8.94
CA PHE A 95 -18.90 -15.76 -7.50
C PHE A 95 -17.45 -15.94 -7.03
N CYS A 96 -16.45 -16.08 -7.92
CA CYS A 96 -15.05 -16.14 -7.50
C CYS A 96 -14.60 -14.86 -6.77
N SER A 97 -15.09 -13.69 -7.19
CA SER A 97 -14.78 -12.41 -6.53
C SER A 97 -15.49 -12.28 -5.19
N GLU A 98 -16.75 -12.71 -5.13
CA GLU A 98 -17.59 -12.73 -3.94
C GLU A 98 -17.02 -13.63 -2.83
N LYS A 99 -16.20 -14.62 -3.18
CA LYS A 99 -15.50 -15.47 -2.19
C LYS A 99 -14.57 -14.70 -1.25
N ILE A 100 -14.24 -13.43 -1.51
CA ILE A 100 -13.61 -12.55 -0.52
C ILE A 100 -14.45 -12.39 0.76
N LEU A 101 -15.77 -12.56 0.67
CA LEU A 101 -16.72 -12.49 1.79
C LEU A 101 -16.77 -13.79 2.62
N ASP A 102 -16.17 -14.87 2.12
CA ASP A 102 -16.13 -16.18 2.78
C ASP A 102 -14.83 -16.30 3.60
N THR A 103 -14.95 -16.11 4.92
CA THR A 103 -13.79 -16.15 5.83
C THR A 103 -13.02 -17.47 5.76
N GLN A 104 -13.71 -18.61 5.64
CA GLN A 104 -13.03 -19.90 5.57
C GLN A 104 -12.29 -20.07 4.25
N PHE A 105 -12.87 -19.56 3.16
CA PHE A 105 -12.17 -19.53 1.87
C PHE A 105 -10.91 -18.67 1.92
N MET A 106 -10.99 -17.47 2.51
CA MET A 106 -9.83 -16.60 2.65
C MET A 106 -8.78 -17.12 3.63
N GLN A 107 -9.16 -17.90 4.64
CA GLN A 107 -8.21 -18.62 5.49
C GLN A 107 -7.39 -19.65 4.71
N LYS A 108 -7.96 -20.29 3.68
CA LYS A 108 -7.18 -21.17 2.80
C LYS A 108 -6.11 -20.40 2.02
N ALA A 109 -6.38 -19.15 1.62
CA ALA A 109 -5.34 -18.31 1.02
C ALA A 109 -4.23 -18.00 2.03
N CYS A 110 -4.58 -17.70 3.29
CA CYS A 110 -3.60 -17.52 4.37
C CYS A 110 -2.69 -18.76 4.51
N GLU A 111 -3.29 -19.96 4.52
CA GLU A 111 -2.54 -21.22 4.62
C GLU A 111 -1.62 -21.45 3.41
N LEU A 112 -2.14 -21.24 2.18
CA LEU A 112 -1.40 -21.46 0.93
C LEU A 112 -0.22 -20.49 0.75
N LEU A 113 -0.37 -19.25 1.23
CA LEU A 113 0.67 -18.23 1.18
C LEU A 113 1.52 -18.16 2.46
N ASN A 114 1.21 -18.97 3.47
CA ASN A 114 1.82 -18.94 4.79
C ASN A 114 1.84 -17.52 5.40
N SER A 115 0.71 -16.82 5.34
CA SER A 115 0.57 -15.44 5.83
C SER A 115 -0.78 -15.17 6.47
N ASP A 116 -0.77 -14.45 7.60
CA ASP A 116 -1.98 -13.99 8.27
C ASP A 116 -2.55 -12.70 7.67
N GLU A 117 -1.78 -11.97 6.86
CA GLU A 117 -2.16 -10.71 6.25
C GLU A 117 -2.04 -10.78 4.73
N LEU A 118 -3.13 -10.52 4.02
CA LEU A 118 -3.22 -10.65 2.58
C LEU A 118 -3.57 -9.31 1.94
N LEU A 119 -3.12 -9.13 0.70
CA LEU A 119 -3.70 -8.16 -0.22
C LEU A 119 -4.54 -8.91 -1.25
N VAL A 120 -5.77 -8.45 -1.45
CA VAL A 120 -6.76 -9.09 -2.31
C VAL A 120 -7.26 -8.10 -3.34
N SER A 121 -7.33 -8.53 -4.59
CA SER A 121 -7.75 -7.74 -5.74
C SER A 121 -8.95 -8.43 -6.38
N ILE A 122 -10.06 -7.70 -6.53
CA ILE A 122 -11.30 -8.16 -7.20
C ILE A 122 -11.69 -7.21 -8.35
N PRO A 123 -10.85 -7.06 -9.39
CA PRO A 123 -11.02 -6.02 -10.39
C PRO A 123 -12.29 -6.24 -11.22
N ARG A 124 -12.65 -7.49 -11.50
CA ARG A 124 -13.84 -7.85 -12.29
C ARG A 124 -14.56 -9.02 -11.65
N ARG A 125 -15.83 -9.20 -12.01
CA ARG A 125 -16.59 -10.41 -11.66
C ARG A 125 -15.83 -11.66 -12.04
N SER A 126 -15.97 -12.70 -11.22
CA SER A 126 -15.39 -14.02 -11.47
C SER A 126 -13.86 -14.02 -11.52
N CYS A 127 -13.20 -13.02 -10.93
CA CYS A 127 -11.75 -12.89 -10.88
C CYS A 127 -11.30 -12.32 -9.53
N MET A 128 -10.35 -13.00 -8.89
CA MET A 128 -9.71 -12.56 -7.66
C MET A 128 -8.24 -12.96 -7.65
N TYR A 129 -7.36 -12.01 -7.37
CA TYR A 129 -5.93 -12.24 -7.10
C TYR A 129 -5.64 -12.03 -5.63
N VAL A 130 -4.73 -12.84 -5.07
CA VAL A 130 -4.34 -12.76 -3.67
C VAL A 130 -2.83 -12.92 -3.53
N ILE A 131 -2.19 -12.04 -2.77
CA ILE A 131 -0.79 -12.14 -2.37
C ILE A 131 -0.68 -12.01 -0.85
N ASP A 132 0.44 -12.49 -0.30
CA ASP A 132 0.84 -12.10 1.05
C ASP A 132 1.08 -10.58 1.07
N LYS A 133 0.61 -9.92 2.12
CA LYS A 133 0.85 -8.49 2.30
C LYS A 133 2.35 -8.20 2.39
N GLN A 134 3.18 -9.13 2.89
CA GLN A 134 4.62 -8.96 3.11
C GLN A 134 5.51 -9.53 1.99
N VAL A 135 4.96 -9.79 0.81
CA VAL A 135 5.77 -10.23 -0.35
C VAL A 135 6.88 -9.25 -0.70
N GLU A 136 7.86 -9.77 -1.44
CA GLU A 136 8.91 -8.97 -2.08
C GLU A 136 8.36 -8.04 -3.17
N GLU A 137 9.15 -7.01 -3.48
CA GLU A 137 8.74 -5.91 -4.36
C GLU A 137 8.34 -6.40 -5.76
N GLN A 138 9.06 -7.39 -6.30
CA GLN A 138 8.72 -7.95 -7.61
C GLN A 138 7.29 -8.51 -7.63
N VAL A 139 6.93 -9.34 -6.65
CA VAL A 139 5.58 -9.94 -6.58
C VAL A 139 4.52 -8.88 -6.32
N PHE A 140 4.83 -7.88 -5.49
CA PHE A 140 3.95 -6.74 -5.23
C PHE A 140 3.64 -5.93 -6.49
N GLU A 141 4.67 -5.57 -7.27
CA GLU A 141 4.50 -4.83 -8.52
C GLU A 141 3.75 -5.65 -9.57
N GLU A 142 4.05 -6.95 -9.67
CA GLU A 142 3.31 -7.85 -10.56
C GLU A 142 1.82 -7.94 -10.17
N PHE A 143 1.50 -7.98 -8.87
CA PHE A 143 0.13 -7.98 -8.37
C PHE A 143 -0.63 -6.71 -8.77
N LEU A 144 -0.01 -5.54 -8.61
CA LEU A 144 -0.62 -4.27 -9.01
C LEU A 144 -0.77 -4.17 -10.53
N TYR A 145 0.22 -4.65 -11.28
CA TYR A 145 0.13 -4.72 -12.74
C TYR A 145 -1.07 -5.57 -13.18
N VAL A 146 -1.24 -6.79 -12.67
CA VAL A 146 -2.36 -7.65 -13.09
C VAL A 146 -3.71 -7.13 -12.62
N HIS A 147 -3.77 -6.47 -11.45
CA HIS A 147 -4.97 -5.76 -11.01
C HIS A 147 -5.39 -4.70 -12.03
N ASN A 148 -4.48 -3.76 -12.34
CA ASN A 148 -4.77 -2.65 -13.25
C ASN A 148 -5.08 -3.10 -14.66
N HIS A 149 -4.29 -4.05 -15.17
CA HIS A 149 -4.52 -4.61 -16.50
C HIS A 149 -5.89 -5.26 -16.59
N THR A 150 -6.26 -6.09 -15.59
CA THR A 150 -7.58 -6.73 -15.55
C THR A 150 -8.71 -5.71 -15.37
N TRP A 151 -8.51 -4.67 -14.55
CA TRP A 151 -9.50 -3.61 -14.35
C TRP A 151 -9.80 -2.83 -15.63
N GLN A 152 -8.76 -2.45 -16.38
CA GLN A 152 -8.88 -1.59 -17.57
C GLN A 152 -9.28 -2.35 -18.84
N ASP A 153 -9.03 -3.66 -18.92
CA ASP A 153 -9.29 -4.42 -20.13
C ASP A 153 -10.73 -4.96 -20.20
N ASP A 154 -11.54 -4.41 -21.11
CA ASP A 154 -12.91 -4.85 -21.32
C ASP A 154 -13.05 -6.17 -22.10
N SER A 155 -11.95 -6.71 -22.65
CA SER A 155 -11.97 -7.99 -23.38
C SER A 155 -12.24 -9.21 -22.49
N PHE A 156 -12.10 -9.08 -21.17
CA PHE A 156 -12.41 -10.12 -20.19
C PHE A 156 -13.90 -10.47 -20.08
N GLY A 157 -14.80 -9.67 -20.68
CA GLY A 157 -16.24 -9.96 -20.80
C GLY A 157 -17.05 -9.88 -19.49
N ASN A 158 -16.38 -9.75 -18.34
CA ASN A 158 -16.99 -9.62 -17.03
C ASN A 158 -17.04 -8.15 -16.60
N ALA A 159 -18.13 -7.76 -15.93
CA ALA A 159 -18.29 -6.40 -15.43
C ALA A 159 -17.22 -6.05 -14.37
N PRO A 160 -16.66 -4.82 -14.41
CA PRO A 160 -15.81 -4.31 -13.34
C PRO A 160 -16.55 -4.28 -12.00
N ILE A 161 -15.83 -4.52 -10.90
CA ILE A 161 -16.38 -4.44 -9.53
C ILE A 161 -15.80 -3.24 -8.79
N SER A 162 -14.50 -3.24 -8.51
CA SER A 162 -13.85 -2.18 -7.75
C SER A 162 -12.37 -2.04 -8.15
N PRO A 163 -11.85 -0.80 -8.27
CA PRO A 163 -10.43 -0.51 -8.43
C PRO A 163 -9.66 -0.59 -7.09
N MET A 164 -10.34 -0.95 -6.00
CA MET A 164 -9.73 -0.98 -4.67
C MET A 164 -9.01 -2.31 -4.44
N ILE A 165 -7.95 -2.24 -3.64
CA ILE A 165 -7.23 -3.38 -3.09
C ILE A 165 -7.67 -3.56 -1.63
N TRP A 166 -7.97 -4.80 -1.29
CA TRP A 166 -8.56 -5.18 -0.02
C TRP A 166 -7.49 -5.76 0.89
N GLU A 167 -7.37 -5.23 2.10
CA GLU A 167 -6.54 -5.84 3.14
C GLU A 167 -7.39 -6.84 3.92
N VAL A 168 -6.91 -8.09 3.95
CA VAL A 168 -7.55 -9.19 4.68
C VAL A 168 -6.60 -9.67 5.76
N ARG A 169 -7.11 -9.89 6.97
CA ARG A 169 -6.36 -10.46 8.10
C ARG A 169 -7.10 -11.66 8.66
N GLN A 170 -6.41 -12.81 8.74
CA GLN A 170 -6.98 -14.06 9.24
C GLN A 170 -8.31 -14.44 8.54
N GLY A 171 -8.37 -14.20 7.23
CA GLY A 171 -9.54 -14.42 6.39
C GLY A 171 -10.66 -13.38 6.50
N LYS A 172 -10.52 -12.32 7.30
CA LYS A 172 -11.52 -11.25 7.41
C LYS A 172 -11.06 -9.98 6.72
N ILE A 173 -11.95 -9.34 5.98
CA ILE A 173 -11.70 -8.02 5.39
C ILE A 173 -11.54 -7.00 6.51
N ILE A 174 -10.46 -6.21 6.46
CA ILE A 174 -10.17 -5.16 7.43
C ILE A 174 -10.44 -3.78 6.84
N GLN A 175 -10.03 -3.56 5.60
CA GLN A 175 -10.20 -2.27 4.91
C GLN A 175 -10.02 -2.44 3.40
N ALA A 176 -10.45 -1.43 2.64
CA ALA A 176 -10.16 -1.28 1.22
C ALA A 176 -9.38 0.01 1.00
N LYS A 177 -8.38 -0.01 0.11
CA LYS A 177 -7.53 1.14 -0.21
C LYS A 177 -7.33 1.26 -1.71
N SER A 178 -7.09 2.47 -2.19
CA SER A 178 -6.64 2.67 -3.56
C SER A 178 -5.24 2.09 -3.75
N GLU A 179 -4.87 1.80 -4.99
CA GLU A 179 -3.50 1.38 -5.34
C GLU A 179 -2.46 2.35 -4.76
N THR A 180 -2.64 3.66 -4.93
CA THR A 180 -1.71 4.67 -4.42
C THR A 180 -1.50 4.54 -2.91
N ALA A 181 -2.59 4.35 -2.15
CA ALA A 181 -2.50 4.19 -0.70
C ALA A 181 -1.82 2.87 -0.31
N ILE A 182 -2.02 1.80 -1.08
CA ILE A 182 -1.32 0.52 -0.88
C ILE A 182 0.16 0.63 -1.19
N ARG A 183 0.55 1.33 -2.26
CA ARG A 183 1.97 1.59 -2.61
C ARG A 183 2.69 2.36 -1.52
N VAL A 184 2.09 3.44 -1.03
CA VAL A 184 2.64 4.23 0.09
C VAL A 184 2.82 3.35 1.33
N ALA A 185 1.78 2.60 1.73
CA ALA A 185 1.86 1.72 2.90
C ALA A 185 2.90 0.60 2.72
N TYR A 186 3.10 0.09 1.50
CA TYR A 186 4.13 -0.87 1.19
C TYR A 186 5.53 -0.27 1.38
N GLN A 187 5.77 0.91 0.82
CA GLN A 187 7.05 1.64 0.91
C GLN A 187 7.39 2.01 2.36
N ASP A 188 6.44 2.60 3.09
CA ASP A 188 6.63 2.98 4.51
C ASP A 188 7.09 1.79 5.36
N ARG A 189 6.52 0.61 5.08
CA ARG A 189 6.93 -0.62 5.76
C ARG A 189 8.33 -1.08 5.34
N GLN A 190 8.69 -1.02 4.07
CA GLN A 190 10.05 -1.37 3.62
C GLN A 190 11.08 -0.46 4.32
N ILE A 191 10.78 0.84 4.42
CA ILE A 191 11.59 1.81 5.17
C ILE A 191 11.68 1.41 6.64
N ALA A 192 10.55 1.10 7.30
CA ALA A 192 10.54 0.69 8.71
C ALA A 192 11.35 -0.60 8.97
N GLN A 193 11.34 -1.55 8.02
CA GLN A 193 12.14 -2.77 8.10
C GLN A 193 13.64 -2.49 7.96
N LEU A 194 14.02 -1.57 7.06
CA LEU A 194 15.41 -1.12 6.93
C LEU A 194 15.89 -0.40 8.19
N ASP A 195 15.07 0.51 8.74
CA ASP A 195 15.33 1.21 10.00
C ASP A 195 15.60 0.24 11.16
N HIS A 196 14.83 -0.85 11.26
CA HIS A 196 15.04 -1.88 12.29
C HIS A 196 16.38 -2.60 12.09
N LYS A 197 16.68 -3.03 10.86
CA LYS A 197 17.95 -3.70 10.52
C LYS A 197 19.16 -2.82 10.82
N ILE A 198 19.07 -1.51 10.54
CA ILE A 198 20.13 -0.53 10.83
C ILE A 198 20.34 -0.42 12.34
N LYS A 199 19.27 -0.29 13.13
CA LYS A 199 19.37 -0.20 14.60
C LYS A 199 19.97 -1.46 15.23
N ASP A 200 19.59 -2.64 14.73
CA ASP A 200 20.15 -3.90 15.20
C ASP A 200 21.66 -3.98 14.91
N THR A 201 22.05 -3.59 13.70
CA THR A 201 23.46 -3.58 13.28
C THR A 201 24.29 -2.59 14.09
N ALA A 202 23.79 -1.36 14.29
CA ALA A 202 24.45 -0.35 15.10
C ALA A 202 24.60 -0.78 16.57
N SER A 203 23.57 -1.42 17.15
CA SER A 203 23.61 -1.93 18.52
C SER A 203 24.66 -3.04 18.70
N ASN A 204 24.82 -3.90 17.68
CA ASN A 204 25.85 -4.94 17.67
C ASN A 204 27.27 -4.36 17.48
N ALA A 205 27.43 -3.32 16.66
CA ALA A 205 28.70 -2.65 16.46
C ALA A 205 29.20 -1.95 17.74
N VAL A 206 28.31 -1.26 18.47
CA VAL A 206 28.64 -0.57 19.74
C VAL A 206 29.11 -1.55 20.84
N MET A 207 28.63 -2.80 20.82
CA MET A 207 29.05 -3.84 21.76
C MET A 207 30.44 -4.43 21.43
N SER A 208 30.92 -4.30 20.20
CA SER A 208 32.22 -4.83 19.76
C SER A 208 33.42 -3.88 19.96
N ASN A 209 33.19 -2.59 20.20
CA ASN A 209 34.26 -1.60 20.36
C ASN A 209 33.94 -0.57 21.46
N LYS A 210 34.34 -0.88 22.72
CA LYS A 210 34.65 0.18 23.70
C LYS A 210 35.97 0.83 23.31
N PHE A 211 35.91 1.79 22.39
CA PHE A 211 37.00 2.74 22.19
C PHE A 211 36.63 4.06 22.85
N ASP A 212 37.46 4.50 23.79
CA ASP A 212 37.43 5.84 24.39
C ASP A 212 37.78 6.88 23.31
N ALA A 213 36.80 7.31 22.53
CA ALA A 213 36.90 8.51 21.72
C ALA A 213 36.17 9.65 22.44
N GLN A 214 36.93 10.48 23.16
CA GLN A 214 36.46 11.79 23.61
C GLN A 214 36.24 12.70 22.40
N CYS A 215 35.02 12.69 21.84
CA CYS A 215 34.57 13.79 20.99
C CYS A 215 34.23 14.99 21.88
N VAL A 216 35.15 15.95 21.96
CA VAL A 216 34.91 17.27 22.54
C VAL A 216 34.05 18.06 21.55
N PHE A 217 32.74 18.10 21.80
CA PHE A 217 31.86 19.09 21.17
C PHE A 217 31.97 20.40 21.96
N THR A 218 32.68 21.39 21.40
CA THR A 218 32.64 22.75 21.94
C THR A 218 31.25 23.33 21.69
N SER A 219 30.65 23.85 22.75
CA SER A 219 29.29 24.36 22.85
C SER A 219 28.93 25.39 21.77
N HIS A 220 27.67 25.31 21.30
CA HIS A 220 26.85 26.32 20.58
C HIS A 220 26.34 26.00 19.16
N GLU A 221 26.16 24.74 18.76
CA GLU A 221 25.26 24.43 17.64
C GLU A 221 24.44 23.15 17.96
N ILE A 222 23.13 23.32 18.13
CA ILE A 222 22.18 22.22 18.26
C ILE A 222 21.77 21.85 16.84
N HIS A 223 22.11 20.63 16.43
CA HIS A 223 21.73 20.09 15.13
C HIS A 223 20.36 19.42 15.22
N CYS A 224 19.32 20.05 14.65
CA CYS A 224 18.06 19.37 14.42
C CYS A 224 18.17 18.49 13.16
N PHE A 225 18.55 17.23 13.37
CA PHE A 225 18.30 16.13 12.43
C PHE A 225 17.31 15.21 13.12
N ASP A 226 16.20 14.84 12.47
CA ASP A 226 15.22 13.99 13.15
C ASP A 226 15.78 12.60 13.46
N LYS A 227 16.54 11.99 12.53
CA LYS A 227 17.34 10.78 12.78
C LYS A 227 18.58 10.78 11.88
N VAL A 228 19.75 10.54 12.47
CA VAL A 228 20.99 10.24 11.76
C VAL A 228 21.43 8.85 12.20
N TYR A 229 21.48 7.91 11.26
CA TYR A 229 22.05 6.59 11.51
C TYR A 229 23.48 6.56 10.96
N THR A 230 24.40 6.00 11.72
CA THR A 230 25.78 5.75 11.32
C THR A 230 26.06 4.26 11.37
N SER A 231 26.69 3.74 10.33
CA SER A 231 27.21 2.38 10.25
C SER A 231 28.63 2.44 9.69
N THR A 232 29.55 1.71 10.31
CA THR A 232 30.94 1.54 9.85
C THR A 232 31.07 0.18 9.18
N GLU A 233 31.29 0.14 7.86
CA GLU A 233 31.60 -1.12 7.16
C GLU A 233 33.11 -1.40 7.09
N ASP A 234 33.95 -0.38 7.18
CA ASP A 234 35.41 -0.46 7.35
C ASP A 234 35.89 0.92 7.84
N ASN A 235 37.04 0.98 8.53
CA ASN A 235 37.54 2.10 9.35
C ASN A 235 37.53 3.53 8.75
N ASP A 236 37.14 3.73 7.50
CA ASP A 236 37.12 5.03 6.81
C ASP A 236 35.79 5.36 6.09
N THR A 237 34.72 4.57 6.23
CA THR A 237 33.43 4.85 5.53
C THR A 237 32.27 5.01 6.51
N TRP A 238 31.61 6.16 6.44
CA TRP A 238 30.41 6.51 7.21
C TRP A 238 29.21 6.59 6.27
N VAL A 239 28.17 5.79 6.51
CA VAL A 239 26.90 5.88 5.76
C VAL A 239 25.90 6.70 6.57
N TYR A 240 25.38 7.77 5.97
CA TYR A 240 24.30 8.60 6.55
C TYR A 240 23.01 8.35 5.80
N LEU A 241 21.94 8.04 6.53
CA LEU A 241 20.57 8.08 6.02
C LEU A 241 19.99 9.46 6.37
N LEU A 242 19.62 10.25 5.35
CA LEU A 242 19.00 11.56 5.55
C LEU A 242 17.53 11.50 5.13
N GLU A 243 16.63 11.37 6.09
CA GLU A 243 15.19 11.55 5.88
C GLU A 243 14.89 13.05 6.04
N ILE A 244 14.49 13.71 4.96
CA ILE A 244 14.00 15.10 5.02
C ILE A 244 12.49 15.06 4.85
N THR A 245 11.77 15.06 5.97
CA THR A 245 10.33 15.32 5.98
C THR A 245 10.13 16.84 5.96
N LEU A 246 9.50 17.34 4.89
CA LEU A 246 9.08 18.73 4.79
C LEU A 246 7.63 18.80 5.24
N ASP A 247 7.42 19.10 6.52
CA ASP A 247 6.10 19.46 7.05
C ASP A 247 5.97 20.99 7.01
N GLU A 248 4.86 21.50 6.47
CA GLU A 248 4.71 22.94 6.16
C GLU A 248 4.48 23.81 7.41
N GLU A 249 4.09 23.22 8.56
CA GLU A 249 3.50 24.01 9.65
C GLU A 249 4.40 24.30 10.86
N GLU A 250 5.57 23.68 11.03
CA GLU A 250 6.51 24.09 12.10
C GLU A 250 7.99 23.95 11.66
N LEU A 251 8.57 25.03 11.13
CA LEU A 251 9.95 25.05 10.65
C LEU A 251 10.90 25.69 11.69
N PRO A 252 11.89 24.95 12.23
CA PRO A 252 12.91 25.55 13.09
C PRO A 252 13.90 26.41 12.30
N ILE A 253 14.41 27.44 12.98
CA ILE A 253 15.30 28.47 12.45
C ILE A 253 16.76 28.04 12.57
N ILE A 254 17.56 28.21 11.50
CA ILE A 254 19.01 28.02 11.55
C ILE A 254 19.68 29.39 11.61
N HIS A 255 20.60 29.58 12.55
CA HIS A 255 21.43 30.79 12.63
C HIS A 255 22.84 30.48 12.13
N HIS A 256 23.25 31.10 11.02
CA HIS A 256 24.62 31.00 10.50
C HIS A 256 25.24 32.39 10.37
N LYS A 257 26.35 32.64 11.07
CA LYS A 257 27.09 33.92 11.06
C LYS A 257 26.19 35.15 11.28
N GLY A 258 25.24 35.06 12.22
CA GLY A 258 24.33 36.16 12.54
C GLY A 258 23.20 36.39 11.52
N THR A 259 23.05 35.51 10.53
CA THR A 259 21.91 35.54 9.59
C THR A 259 20.96 34.39 9.91
N THR A 260 19.69 34.73 10.07
CA THR A 260 18.58 33.78 10.25
C THR A 260 18.21 33.22 8.88
N ILE A 261 18.31 31.91 8.72
CA ILE A 261 17.92 31.21 7.50
C ILE A 261 16.78 30.25 7.85
N GLU A 262 15.61 30.49 7.26
CA GLU A 262 14.44 29.64 7.46
C GLU A 262 14.61 28.31 6.70
N LYS A 263 14.36 27.18 7.36
CA LYS A 263 14.34 25.86 6.71
C LYS A 263 13.25 25.87 5.64
N GLY A 264 13.52 25.35 4.44
CA GLY A 264 12.60 25.44 3.29
C GLY A 264 12.72 26.72 2.46
N SER A 265 13.42 27.75 2.94
CA SER A 265 13.72 28.96 2.14
C SER A 265 14.76 28.68 1.06
N GLU A 266 14.72 29.47 -0.01
CA GLU A 266 15.70 29.45 -1.11
C GLU A 266 17.15 29.57 -0.58
N ALA A 267 17.36 30.33 0.49
CA ALA A 267 18.65 30.52 1.14
C ALA A 267 19.18 29.24 1.83
N PHE A 268 18.31 28.41 2.43
CA PHE A 268 18.70 27.13 3.03
C PHE A 268 19.19 26.14 1.97
N TYR A 269 18.49 26.05 0.84
CA TYR A 269 18.87 25.18 -0.27
C TYR A 269 20.17 25.65 -0.93
N HIS A 270 20.35 26.96 -1.14
CA HIS A 270 21.62 27.50 -1.62
C HIS A 270 22.78 27.20 -0.67
N TYR A 271 22.55 27.26 0.64
CA TYR A 271 23.57 26.91 1.62
C TYR A 271 24.00 25.43 1.50
N ALA A 272 23.05 24.50 1.48
CA ALA A 272 23.31 23.07 1.31
C ALA A 272 24.01 22.77 -0.03
N LEU A 273 23.52 23.36 -1.13
CA LEU A 273 24.10 23.17 -2.47
C LEU A 273 25.51 23.75 -2.60
N ASN A 274 25.78 24.90 -1.96
CA ASN A 274 27.10 25.55 -2.02
C ASN A 274 28.13 24.86 -1.12
N HIS A 275 27.71 24.18 -0.05
CA HIS A 275 28.62 23.49 0.88
C HIS A 275 28.78 21.99 0.58
N LEU A 276 27.84 21.37 -0.15
CA LEU A 276 27.90 19.95 -0.56
C LEU A 276 28.53 19.72 -1.95
N GLY A 277 28.94 20.80 -2.64
CA GLY A 277 29.96 20.75 -3.69
C GLY A 277 29.67 19.97 -4.98
N ASN A 278 28.45 19.47 -5.22
CA ASN A 278 28.16 18.67 -6.41
C ASN A 278 27.20 19.39 -7.38
N ALA A 279 27.75 19.99 -8.44
CA ALA A 279 26.99 20.70 -9.47
C ALA A 279 25.93 19.82 -10.17
N ASN A 280 26.15 18.50 -10.22
CA ASN A 280 25.18 17.57 -10.79
C ASN A 280 24.00 17.36 -9.82
N LEU A 281 24.25 17.26 -8.51
CA LEU A 281 23.19 17.17 -7.50
C LEU A 281 22.30 18.41 -7.53
N LYS A 282 22.90 19.60 -7.68
CA LYS A 282 22.17 20.86 -7.83
C LYS A 282 21.19 20.81 -9.00
N LYS A 283 21.69 20.43 -10.17
CA LYS A 283 20.88 20.33 -11.39
C LYS A 283 19.76 19.29 -11.25
N THR A 284 20.06 18.12 -10.69
CA THR A 284 19.05 17.05 -10.50
C THR A 284 17.93 17.48 -9.55
N ILE A 285 18.24 18.18 -8.46
CA ILE A 285 17.24 18.72 -7.53
C ILE A 285 16.43 19.85 -8.17
N GLU A 286 17.08 20.77 -8.88
CA GLU A 286 16.41 21.87 -9.61
C GLU A 286 15.47 21.32 -10.71
N ASP A 287 15.92 20.32 -11.46
CA ASP A 287 15.13 19.64 -12.49
C ASP A 287 13.93 18.92 -11.85
N ALA A 288 14.11 18.19 -10.74
CA ALA A 288 13.01 17.50 -10.07
C ALA A 288 11.98 18.48 -9.43
N ARG A 289 12.43 19.64 -8.93
CA ARG A 289 11.54 20.70 -8.40
C ARG A 289 10.75 21.41 -9.48
N SER A 290 11.37 21.72 -10.63
CA SER A 290 10.67 22.39 -11.73
C SER A 290 9.48 21.59 -12.26
N HIS A 291 9.43 20.28 -11.97
CA HIS A 291 8.33 19.41 -12.33
C HIS A 291 7.39 19.05 -11.16
N GLN A 292 7.54 19.62 -9.96
CA GLN A 292 6.75 19.29 -8.74
C GLN A 292 6.73 17.78 -8.39
N LYS A 293 7.84 17.08 -8.65
CA LYS A 293 7.84 15.60 -8.74
C LYS A 293 8.62 14.87 -7.64
N LEU A 294 9.25 15.57 -6.71
CA LEU A 294 10.17 14.94 -5.75
C LEU A 294 9.51 14.78 -4.37
N ARG A 295 9.34 13.54 -3.91
CA ARG A 295 8.83 13.25 -2.56
C ARG A 295 9.92 12.76 -1.60
N TYR A 296 10.87 11.97 -2.09
CA TYR A 296 11.99 11.43 -1.31
C TYR A 296 13.28 11.52 -2.12
N LEU A 297 14.40 11.83 -1.43
CA LEU A 297 15.74 11.88 -2.02
C LEU A 297 16.70 11.09 -1.13
N TYR A 298 17.19 9.96 -1.62
CA TYR A 298 18.18 9.17 -0.90
C TYR A 298 19.59 9.59 -1.28
N LEU A 299 20.33 10.16 -0.34
CA LEU A 299 21.73 10.55 -0.50
C LEU A 299 22.63 9.59 0.26
N HIS A 300 23.56 8.96 -0.44
CA HIS A 300 24.69 8.26 0.14
C HIS A 300 25.88 9.21 0.18
N LEU A 301 26.27 9.62 1.38
CA LEU A 301 27.38 10.54 1.62
C LEU A 301 28.60 9.73 2.06
N VAL A 302 29.73 9.88 1.39
CA VAL A 302 31.02 9.28 1.77
C VAL A 302 31.93 10.37 2.34
N LEU A 303 32.38 10.17 3.57
CA LEU A 303 33.38 11.00 4.23
C LEU A 303 34.74 10.30 4.19
N GLU A 304 35.82 11.06 3.99
CA GLU A 304 37.20 10.61 4.17
C GLU A 304 37.94 11.69 4.98
N GLU A 305 38.61 11.30 6.06
CA GLU A 305 39.30 12.23 6.98
C GLU A 305 38.42 13.39 7.50
N GLY A 306 37.13 13.14 7.73
CA GLY A 306 36.17 14.15 8.19
C GLY A 306 35.77 15.17 7.13
N LYS A 307 36.08 14.93 5.84
CA LYS A 307 35.66 15.77 4.71
C LYS A 307 34.78 14.97 3.75
N PHE A 308 33.78 15.62 3.15
CA PHE A 308 32.94 15.01 2.11
C PHE A 308 33.77 14.70 0.87
N LYS A 309 33.88 13.41 0.54
CA LYS A 309 34.59 12.90 -0.62
C LYS A 309 33.63 12.68 -1.79
N GLU A 310 32.46 12.11 -1.51
CA GLU A 310 31.51 11.71 -2.55
C GLU A 310 30.06 11.82 -2.06
N VAL A 311 29.17 12.21 -2.98
CA VAL A 311 27.72 12.16 -2.78
C VAL A 311 27.13 11.37 -3.93
N GLN A 312 26.58 10.19 -3.64
CA GLN A 312 25.87 9.35 -4.59
C GLN A 312 24.37 9.43 -4.31
N ILE A 313 23.58 9.75 -5.33
CA ILE A 313 22.12 9.60 -5.25
C ILE A 313 21.85 8.12 -5.50
N LYS A 314 21.36 7.38 -4.49
CA LYS A 314 21.02 5.95 -4.70
C LYS A 314 19.64 5.78 -5.30
N GLU A 315 18.69 6.62 -4.92
CA GLU A 315 17.32 6.50 -5.38
C GLU A 315 16.55 7.82 -5.26
N PHE A 316 15.63 8.04 -6.21
CA PHE A 316 14.62 9.07 -6.14
C PHE A 316 13.29 8.46 -6.59
N SER A 317 12.19 8.76 -5.89
CA SER A 317 10.84 8.44 -6.37
C SER A 317 10.25 9.68 -7.02
N ILE A 318 9.98 9.61 -8.33
CA ILE A 318 9.24 10.62 -9.08
C ILE A 318 7.84 10.09 -9.37
N PHE A 319 6.80 10.87 -9.11
CA PHE A 319 5.46 10.56 -9.62
C PHE A 319 5.43 10.76 -11.15
N ASN A 320 4.90 9.77 -11.87
CA ASN A 320 4.28 9.98 -13.17
C ASN A 320 2.78 9.90 -12.96
N ASP A 321 2.11 11.04 -12.91
CA ASP A 321 0.66 11.12 -13.07
C ASP A 321 0.32 10.90 -14.54
N HIS A 322 0.03 9.66 -14.91
CA HIS A 322 -0.72 9.30 -16.11
C HIS A 322 -1.87 8.37 -15.74
#